data_AF-A0A1J0EQC4-F1
#
_entry.id   AF-A0A1J0EQC4-F1
#
_cell.length_a   1.000
_cell.length_b   1.000
_cell.length_c   1.000
_cell.angle_alpha   90.00
_cell.angle_beta   90.00
_cell.angle_gamma   90.00
#
_symmetry.space_group_name_H-M   'P 1'
#
loop_
_entity.id
_entity.type
_entity.pdbx_description
1 polymer ?
#
loop_
_entity_poly.entity_id
_entity_poly.type
_entity_poly.pdbx_seq_one_letter_code
_entity_poly.pdbx_strand_id
1 'polypeptide(L)' 'MGQDQGEVLLNIHDYYEQIRRFNDELEAKNKVVADFMASNPDLGDDDVYQRFWVLQNQATDAYKEGWEFQENNRGEVTQ' A
#
# COMPACT_ATOMS: atom_id res chain seq x y z
N MET A 1 38.09 -1.68 7.30
CA MET A 1 37.67 -2.44 6.10
C MET A 1 36.34 -1.87 5.69
N GLY A 2 36.35 -1.01 4.66
CA GLY A 2 35.15 -0.33 4.19
C GLY A 2 34.22 -1.34 3.54
N GLN A 3 33.00 -1.45 4.07
CA GLN A 3 31.92 -2.09 3.34
C GLN A 3 31.43 -1.04 2.34
N ASP A 4 31.92 -1.20 1.12
CA ASP A 4 31.38 -0.58 -0.08
C ASP A 4 29.94 -1.11 -0.23
N GLN A 5 28.99 -0.42 0.41
CA GLN A 5 27.58 -0.59 0.14
C GLN A 5 27.36 0.07 -1.22
N GLY A 6 27.57 -0.68 -2.29
CA GLY A 6 27.16 -0.25 -3.62
C GLY A 6 25.70 0.16 -3.54
N GLU A 7 25.40 1.43 -3.80
CA GLU A 7 24.03 1.93 -3.96
C GLU A 7 23.30 0.95 -4.88
N VAL A 8 22.28 0.27 -4.35
CA VAL A 8 21.37 -0.50 -5.19
C VAL A 8 20.47 0.52 -5.86
N LEU A 9 20.97 1.13 -6.92
CA LEU A 9 20.22 2.08 -7.72
C LEU A 9 19.07 1.31 -8.38
N LEU A 10 17.84 1.64 -8.00
CA LEU A 10 16.65 1.16 -8.69
C LEU A 10 16.57 1.86 -10.04
N ASN A 11 16.45 1.09 -11.11
CA ASN A 11 16.17 1.69 -12.41
C ASN A 11 14.77 2.32 -12.38
N ILE A 12 14.60 3.42 -13.11
CA ILE A 12 13.36 4.20 -13.13
C ILE A 12 12.12 3.38 -13.53
N HIS A 13 12.30 2.41 -14.43
CA HIS A 13 11.21 1.55 -14.89
C HIS A 13 10.68 0.66 -13.76
N ASP A 14 11.56 -0.06 -13.07
CA ASP A 14 11.21 -0.98 -11.99
C ASP A 14 10.66 -0.24 -10.77
N TYR A 15 11.18 0.97 -10.49
CA TYR A 15 10.63 1.84 -9.45
C TYR A 15 9.16 2.20 -9.72
N TYR A 16 8.83 2.65 -10.94
CA TYR A 16 7.45 3.02 -11.27
C TYR A 16 6.53 1.79 -11.44
N GLU A 17 7.04 0.67 -11.93
CA GLU A 17 6.28 -0.60 -11.96
C GLU A 17 5.96 -1.08 -10.55
N GLN A 18 6.89 -0.94 -9.60
CA GLN A 18 6.62 -1.30 -8.20
C GLN A 18 5.61 -0.35 -7.54
N ILE A 19 5.69 0.96 -7.78
CA ILE A 19 4.66 1.92 -7.34
C ILE A 19 3.29 1.55 -7.92
N ARG A 20 3.24 1.19 -9.20
CA ARG A 20 2.00 0.76 -9.84
C ARG A 20 1.39 -0.44 -9.12
N ARG A 21 2.20 -1.45 -8.79
CA ARG A 21 1.73 -2.63 -8.05
C ARG A 21 1.16 -2.28 -6.68
N PHE A 22 1.79 -1.37 -5.94
CA PHE A 22 1.25 -0.91 -4.66
C PHE A 22 -0.07 -0.16 -4.82
N ASN A 23 -0.19 0.67 -5.86
CA ASN A 23 -1.45 1.37 -6.16
C ASN A 23 -2.55 0.39 -6.57
N ASP A 24 -2.26 -0.61 -7.40
CA ASP A 24 -3.21 -1.65 -7.80
C ASP A 24 -3.68 -2.47 -6.58
N GLU A 25 -2.77 -2.79 -5.65
CA GLU A 25 -3.12 -3.47 -4.40
C GLU A 25 -4.00 -2.60 -3.48
N LEU A 26 -3.63 -1.33 -3.30
CA LEU A 26 -4.42 -0.38 -2.52
C LEU A 26 -5.82 -0.18 -3.11
N GLU A 27 -5.93 -0.07 -4.44
CA GLU A 27 -7.21 0.01 -5.14
C GLU A 27 -8.06 -1.24 -4.87
N ALA A 28 -7.48 -2.44 -4.99
CA ALA A 28 -8.18 -3.68 -4.72
C ALA A 28 -8.71 -3.75 -3.28
N LYS A 29 -7.91 -3.36 -2.28
CA LYS A 29 -8.35 -3.36 -0.87
C LYS A 29 -9.41 -2.28 -0.60
N ASN A 30 -9.26 -1.08 -1.17
CA ASN A 30 -10.27 -0.03 -1.07
C ASN A 30 -11.60 -0.44 -1.71
N LYS A 31 -11.56 -1.19 -2.81
CA LYS A 31 -12.77 -1.75 -3.42
C LYS A 31 -13.48 -2.72 -2.48
N VAL A 32 -12.75 -3.61 -1.81
CA VAL A 32 -13.34 -4.53 -0.82
C VAL A 32 -14.01 -3.78 0.33
N VAL A 33 -13.37 -2.73 0.84
CA VAL A 33 -13.95 -1.85 1.86
C VAL A 33 -15.22 -1.17 1.36
N ALA A 34 -15.20 -0.63 0.14
CA ALA A 34 -16.35 0.05 -0.45
C ALA A 34 -17.53 -0.91 -0.68
N ASP A 35 -17.26 -2.10 -1.23
CA ASP A 35 -18.26 -3.14 -1.46
C ASP A 35 -18.85 -3.65 -0.12
N PHE A 36 -18.02 -3.73 0.93
CA PHE A 36 -18.48 -4.05 2.29
C PHE A 36 -19.42 -2.97 2.84
N MET A 37 -19.06 -1.70 2.73
CA MET A 37 -19.89 -0.57 3.18
C MET A 37 -21.20 -0.46 2.39
N ALA A 38 -21.18 -0.74 1.08
CA ALA A 38 -22.38 -0.74 0.26
C ALA A 38 -23.37 -1.85 0.69
N SER A 39 -22.84 -2.98 1.17
CA SER A 39 -23.65 -4.11 1.64
C SER A 39 -24.06 -3.98 3.12
N ASN A 40 -23.34 -3.16 3.90
CA ASN A 40 -23.55 -2.94 5.33
C ASN A 40 -23.57 -1.42 5.62
N PRO A 41 -24.63 -0.71 5.21
CA PRO A 41 -24.69 0.75 5.35
C PRO A 41 -24.82 1.21 6.81
N ASP A 42 -25.24 0.30 7.70
CA ASP A 42 -25.31 0.52 9.14
C ASP A 42 -24.19 -0.29 9.82
N LEU A 43 -23.25 0.41 10.45
CA LEU A 43 -22.15 -0.16 11.22
C LEU A 43 -22.52 -0.30 12.71
N GLY A 44 -23.81 -0.24 13.07
CA GLY A 44 -24.27 -0.32 14.45
C GLY A 44 -24.16 -1.69 15.09
N ASP A 45 -23.92 -2.74 14.30
CA ASP A 45 -23.63 -4.08 14.79
C ASP A 45 -22.12 -4.24 15.06
N ASP A 46 -21.77 -4.73 16.26
CA ASP A 46 -20.37 -4.85 16.70
C ASP A 46 -19.54 -5.75 15.76
N ASP A 47 -20.11 -6.85 15.24
CA ASP A 47 -19.39 -7.76 14.33
C ASP A 47 -19.18 -7.11 12.96
N VAL A 48 -20.18 -6.37 12.47
CA VAL A 48 -20.08 -5.58 11.23
C VAL A 48 -19.01 -4.49 11.37
N TYR A 49 -18.99 -3.78 12.49
CA TYR A 49 -18.00 -2.75 12.78
C TYR A 49 -16.59 -3.34 12.89
N GLN A 50 -16.41 -4.44 13.63
CA GLN A 50 -15.11 -5.11 13.74
C GLN A 50 -14.61 -5.56 12.36
N ARG A 51 -15.50 -6.08 11.52
CA ARG A 51 -15.14 -6.48 10.16
C ARG A 51 -14.72 -5.29 9.30
N PHE A 52 -15.47 -4.19 9.35
CA PHE A 52 -15.09 -2.94 8.68
C PHE A 52 -13.70 -2.46 9.14
N TRP A 53 -13.46 -2.46 10.45
CA TRP A 53 -12.20 -2.01 11.05
C TRP A 53 -11.00 -2.82 10.54
N VAL A 54 -11.13 -4.15 10.45
CA VAL A 54 -10.09 -5.01 9.89
C VAL A 54 -9.83 -4.68 8.42
N LEU A 55 -10.87 -4.53 7.59
CA LEU A 55 -10.72 -4.22 6.17
C LEU A 55 -10.06 -2.84 5.94
N GLN A 56 -10.44 -1.84 6.74
CA GLN A 56 -9.84 -0.50 6.70
C GLN A 56 -8.35 -0.52 7.08
N ASN A 57 -7.98 -1.28 8.11
CA ASN A 57 -6.57 -1.41 8.49
C ASN A 57 -5.75 -2.10 7.40
N GLN A 58 -6.29 -3.12 6.75
CA GLN A 58 -5.63 -3.78 5.62
C GLN A 58 -5.38 -2.82 4.45
N ALA A 59 -6.35 -1.96 4.11
CA ALA A 59 -6.16 -0.92 3.09
C ALA A 59 -5.11 0.12 3.53
N THR A 60 -5.13 0.51 4.80
CA THR A 60 -4.15 1.45 5.38
C THR A 60 -2.73 0.90 5.35
N ASP A 61 -2.54 -0.38 5.65
CA ASP A 61 -1.22 -1.00 5.64
C ASP A 61 -0.67 -1.14 4.21
N ALA A 62 -1.50 -1.47 3.22
CA ALA A 62 -1.08 -1.42 1.81
C ALA A 62 -0.65 -0.01 1.36
N TYR A 63 -1.38 1.02 1.80
CA TYR A 63 -0.97 2.39 1.54
C TYR A 63 0.40 2.70 2.18
N LYS A 64 0.62 2.29 3.43
CA LYS A 64 1.90 2.51 4.11
C LYS A 64 3.05 1.82 3.39
N GLU A 65 2.88 0.58 2.94
CA GLU A 65 3.91 -0.16 2.19
C GLU A 65 4.34 0.60 0.93
N GLY A 66 3.38 1.11 0.15
CA GLY A 66 3.67 1.93 -1.03
C GLY A 66 4.33 3.26 -0.69
N TRP A 67 3.87 3.93 0.38
CA TRP A 67 4.45 5.19 0.85
C TRP A 67 5.89 5.01 1.36
N GLU A 68 6.16 3.98 2.17
CA GLU A 68 7.49 3.65 2.66
C GLU A 68 8.43 3.29 1.51
N PHE A 69 7.96 2.53 0.52
CA PHE A 69 8.75 2.28 -0.69
C PHE A 69 9.10 3.58 -1.41
N GLN A 70 8.14 4.48 -1.59
CA GLN A 70 8.39 5.76 -2.25
C GLN A 70 9.41 6.61 -1.47
N GLU A 71 9.21 6.80 -0.17
CA GLU A 71 10.10 7.64 0.65
C GLU A 71 11.52 7.10 0.71
N ASN A 72 11.69 5.78 0.81
CA ASN A 72 13.01 5.16 0.92
C ASN A 72 13.76 5.12 -0.42
N ASN A 73 13.07 5.08 -1.56
CA ASN A 73 13.72 4.82 -2.85
C ASN A 73 13.73 6.02 -3.80
N ARG A 74 12.91 7.06 -3.59
CA ARG A 74 12.79 8.19 -4.53
C ARG A 74 14.10 8.92 -4.80
N GLY A 75 15.01 8.96 -3.82
CA GLY A 75 16.34 9.59 -3.95
C GLY A 75 17.39 8.71 -4.65
N GLU A 76 17.11 7.42 -4.79
CA GLU A 76 18.04 6.40 -5.28
C GLU A 76 17.70 5.94 -6.72
N VAL A 77 16.70 6.55 -7.35
CA VAL A 77 16.27 6.23 -8.71
C VAL A 77 17.19 6.86 -9.74
N THR A 78 17.83 6.04 -10.58
CA THR A 78 18.59 6.52 -11.74
C THR A 78 17.83 6.37 -13.05
N GLN A 79 18.08 7.32 -13.96
CA GLN A 79 17.54 7.34 -15.33
C GLN A 79 18.18 6.28 -16.23
#